data_AF-A0A355AIA3-F1
#
_entry.id   AF-A0A355AIA3-F1
#
_cell.length_a   1.000
_cell.length_b   1.000
_cell.length_c   1.000
_cell.angle_alpha   90.00
_cell.angle_beta   90.00
_cell.angle_gamma   90.00
#
_symmetry.space_group_name_H-M   'P 1'
#
loop_
_entity.id
_entity.type
_entity.pdbx_description
1 polymer ?
#
loop_
_entity_poly.entity_id
_entity_poly.type
_entity_poly.pdbx_seq_one_letter_code
_entity_poly.pdbx_strand_id
1 'polypeptide(L)' 'KEHEYLYWEHPQAVKRDQAIRVGPWKGVVRGWKKDSTGALELYNLNDDLSEQHDVASGHPEIVKKMRRMMTEAHRDIL' A
#
# COMPACT_ATOMS: atom_id res chain seq x y z
N LYS A 1 -18.85 -4.00 -10.82
CA LYS A 1 -17.76 -4.96 -10.54
C LYS A 1 -17.20 -4.57 -9.18
N GLU A 2 -17.43 -5.36 -8.14
CA GLU A 2 -16.77 -5.10 -6.85
C GLU A 2 -15.30 -5.45 -7.00
N HIS A 3 -14.45 -4.47 -6.78
CA HIS A 3 -13.01 -4.67 -6.72
C HIS A 3 -12.68 -4.96 -5.26
N GLU A 4 -12.19 -6.16 -4.95
CA GLU A 4 -11.75 -6.53 -3.58
C GLU A 4 -10.68 -5.59 -3.04
N TYR A 5 -9.90 -4.98 -3.94
CA TYR A 5 -8.93 -3.96 -3.63
C TYR A 5 -8.72 -3.00 -4.80
N LEU A 6 -8.25 -1.80 -4.50
CA LEU A 6 -7.73 -0.85 -5.48
C LEU A 6 -6.21 -0.78 -5.31
N TYR A 7 -5.45 -0.98 -6.37
CA TYR A 7 -4.00 -0.86 -6.38
C TYR A 7 -3.56 0.16 -7.43
N TRP A 8 -2.60 1.01 -7.09
CA TRP A 8 -2.00 1.96 -8.02
C TRP A 8 -0.54 2.24 -7.67
N GLU A 9 0.24 2.56 -8.68
CA GLU A 9 1.66 2.88 -8.55
C GLU A 9 2.06 4.02 -9.47
N HIS A 10 3.03 4.82 -9.02
CA HIS A 10 3.56 5.95 -9.78
C HIS A 10 5.08 5.80 -9.98
N PRO A 11 5.54 4.79 -10.77
CA PRO A 11 6.96 4.51 -10.96
C PRO A 11 7.72 5.65 -11.66
N GLN A 12 7.00 6.49 -12.42
CA GLN A 12 7.54 7.65 -13.14
C GLN A 12 7.66 8.91 -12.26
N ALA A 13 7.02 8.92 -11.09
CA ALA A 13 7.12 10.05 -10.17
C ALA A 13 8.45 10.01 -9.41
N VAL A 14 8.99 11.19 -9.09
CA VAL A 14 10.24 11.34 -8.30
C VAL A 14 10.18 10.55 -6.99
N LYS A 15 8.99 10.44 -6.38
CA LYS A 15 8.77 9.73 -5.12
C LYS A 15 8.64 8.22 -5.24
N ARG A 16 8.28 7.69 -6.43
CA ARG A 16 8.00 6.26 -6.67
C ARG A 16 7.15 5.67 -5.54
N ASP A 17 5.86 6.01 -5.54
CA ASP A 17 4.94 5.57 -4.50
C ASP A 17 4.06 4.43 -5.04
N GLN A 18 3.78 3.45 -4.19
CA GLN A 18 2.78 2.40 -4.42
C GLN A 18 1.73 2.48 -3.33
N ALA A 19 0.47 2.25 -3.67
CA ALA A 19 -0.60 2.24 -2.70
C ALA A 19 -1.67 1.19 -3.03
N ILE A 20 -2.28 0.67 -1.97
CA ILE A 20 -3.38 -0.29 -2.04
C ILE A 20 -4.47 0.14 -1.07
N ARG A 21 -5.73 -0.03 -1.47
CA ARG A 21 -6.91 0.17 -0.61
C ARG A 21 -7.74 -1.09 -0.58
N VAL A 22 -8.05 -1.56 0.62
CA VAL A 22 -8.81 -2.79 0.89
C VAL A 22 -9.86 -2.49 1.95
N GLY A 23 -11.10 -2.28 1.52
CA GLY A 23 -12.16 -1.79 2.40
C GLY A 23 -11.76 -0.47 3.08
N PRO A 24 -11.73 -0.39 4.43
CA PRO A 24 -11.35 0.82 5.16
C PRO A 24 -9.84 1.02 5.23
N TRP A 25 -9.03 0.01 4.90
CA TRP A 25 -7.59 0.08 5.08
C TRP A 25 -6.91 0.62 3.83
N LYS A 26 -5.91 1.48 4.04
CA LYS A 26 -5.03 1.98 2.99
C LYS A 26 -3.58 1.68 3.37
N GLY A 27 -2.88 0.96 2.49
CA GLY A 27 -1.45 0.72 2.57
C GLY A 27 -0.71 1.64 1.59
N VAL A 28 0.35 2.28 2.04
CA VAL A 28 1.20 3.16 1.21
C VAL A 28 2.65 2.77 1.40
N VAL A 29 3.37 2.61 0.30
CA VAL A 29 4.82 2.42 0.29
C VAL A 29 5.42 3.62 -0.43
N ARG A 30 6.16 4.45 0.31
CA ARG A 30 6.82 5.65 -0.22
C ARG A 30 8.29 5.40 -0.50
N GLY A 31 8.82 6.00 -1.57
CA GLY A 31 10.26 6.04 -1.81
C GLY A 31 10.90 4.67 -2.04
N TRP A 32 10.19 3.70 -2.63
CA TRP A 32 10.78 2.39 -2.90
C TRP A 32 11.92 2.54 -3.93
N LYS A 33 13.06 1.91 -3.63
CA LYS A 33 14.22 1.86 -4.54
C LYS A 33 14.24 0.50 -5.22
N LYS A 34 14.94 0.40 -6.35
CA LYS A 34 15.04 -0.82 -7.17
C LYS A 34 15.49 -2.06 -6.36
N ASP A 35 16.15 -1.85 -5.22
CA ASP A 35 16.67 -2.88 -4.32
C ASP A 35 16.16 -2.74 -2.87
N SER A 36 15.11 -1.94 -2.64
CA SER A 36 14.53 -1.77 -1.31
C SER A 36 13.01 -1.65 -1.36
N THR A 37 12.34 -2.66 -0.80
CA THR A 37 10.94 -2.56 -0.39
C THR A 37 10.84 -1.56 0.75
N GLY A 38 10.38 -0.34 0.44
CA GLY A 38 10.07 0.67 1.45
C GLY A 38 9.12 0.12 2.52
N ALA A 39 9.15 0.74 3.71
CA ALA A 39 8.19 0.42 4.76
C ALA A 39 6.76 0.66 4.24
N LEU A 40 5.84 -0.24 4.59
CA LEU A 40 4.43 -0.08 4.26
C LEU A 40 3.79 0.62 5.45
N GLU A 41 3.36 1.85 5.22
CA GLU A 41 2.52 2.62 6.12
C GLU A 41 1.08 2.11 5.98
N LEU A 42 0.36 1.98 7.10
CA LEU A 42 -1.01 1.47 7.12
C LEU A 42 -1.91 2.47 7.83
N TYR A 43 -2.98 2.87 7.17
CA TYR A 43 -3.97 3.81 7.69
C TYR A 43 -5.37 3.19 7.65
N ASN A 44 -6.18 3.52 8.65
CA ASN A 44 -7.60 3.18 8.69
C ASN A 44 -8.41 4.39 8.25
N LEU A 45 -8.88 4.42 7.00
CA LEU A 45 -9.62 5.54 6.43
C LEU A 45 -11.02 5.74 7.04
N ASN A 46 -11.55 4.81 7.82
CA ASN A 46 -12.79 5.06 8.56
C ASN A 46 -12.58 5.97 9.77
N ASP A 47 -11.40 5.91 10.38
CA ASP A 47 -11.05 6.66 11.58
C ASP A 47 -10.16 7.87 11.25
N ASP A 48 -9.31 7.72 10.23
CA ASP A 48 -8.27 8.66 9.84
C ASP A 48 -8.26 8.87 8.31
N LEU A 49 -9.24 9.63 7.83
CA LEU A 49 -9.34 10.04 6.41
C LEU A 49 -8.14 10.89 5.95
N SER A 50 -7.45 11.53 6.89
CA SER A 50 -6.30 12.42 6.61
C SER A 50 -4.96 11.70 6.62
N GLU A 51 -4.92 10.38 6.90
CA GLU A 51 -3.70 9.56 6.89
C GLU A 51 -2.61 10.09 7.84
N GLN A 52 -3.01 10.55 9.03
CA GLN A 52 -2.11 11.13 10.04
C GLN A 52 -1.51 10.07 10.99
N HIS A 53 -2.15 8.92 11.16
CA HIS A 53 -1.77 7.90 12.13
C HIS A 53 -1.40 6.59 11.44
N ASP A 54 -0.09 6.37 11.28
CA ASP A 54 0.42 5.07 10.81
C ASP A 54 0.25 4.02 11.92
N VAL A 55 -0.59 3.02 11.64
CA VAL A 55 -0.88 1.90 12.54
C VAL A 55 -0.22 0.59 12.08
N ALA A 56 0.70 0.63 11.12
CA ALA A 56 1.37 -0.56 10.56
C ALA A 56 2.00 -1.45 11.63
N SER A 57 2.69 -0.84 12.61
CA SER A 57 3.36 -1.55 13.71
C SER A 57 2.37 -2.32 14.62
N GLY A 58 1.12 -1.84 14.73
CA GLY A 58 0.07 -2.49 15.51
C GLY A 58 -0.72 -3.56 14.75
N HIS A 59 -0.60 -3.61 13.42
CA HIS A 59 -1.35 -4.52 12.56
C HIS A 59 -0.45 -5.27 11.54
N PRO A 60 0.58 -6.02 12.00
CA PRO A 60 1.53 -6.69 11.12
C PRO A 60 0.86 -7.71 10.17
N GLU A 61 -0.22 -8.34 10.61
CA GLU A 61 -1.03 -9.28 9.83
C GLU A 61 -1.65 -8.61 8.58
N ILE A 62 -2.19 -7.40 8.75
CA ILE A 62 -2.80 -6.61 7.68
C ILE A 62 -1.73 -6.12 6.72
N VAL A 63 -0.61 -5.62 7.25
CA VAL A 63 0.56 -5.21 6.46
C VAL A 63 1.05 -6.35 5.58
N LYS A 64 1.18 -7.56 6.13
CA LYS A 64 1.62 -8.75 5.38
C LYS A 64 0.63 -9.12 4.26
N LYS A 65 -0.68 -9.10 4.56
CA LYS A 65 -1.73 -9.36 3.57
C LYS A 65 -1.69 -8.33 2.44
N MET A 66 -1.59 -7.04 2.79
CA MET A 66 -1.51 -5.94 1.82
C MET A 66 -0.27 -6.02 0.94
N ARG A 67 0.91 -6.29 1.52
CA ARG A 67 2.13 -6.50 0.73
C ARG A 67 1.96 -7.60 -0.30
N ARG A 68 1.37 -8.73 0.09
CA ARG A 68 1.11 -9.84 -0.83
C ARG A 68 0.19 -9.40 -1.98
N MET A 69 -0.92 -8.74 -1.67
CA MET A 69 -1.84 -8.23 -2.69
C MET A 69 -1.18 -7.18 -3.60
N MET A 70 -0.31 -6.32 -3.07
CA MET A 70 0.45 -5.36 -3.87
C MET A 70 1.41 -6.06 -4.83
N THR A 71 2.10 -7.11 -4.38
CA THR A 71 2.97 -7.92 -5.26
C THR A 71 2.17 -8.68 -6.32
N GLU A 72 0.99 -9.21 -5.99
CA GLU A 72 0.11 -9.87 -6.96
C GLU A 72 -0.51 -8.87 -7.96
N ALA A 73 -0.80 -7.64 -7.53
CA ALA A 73 -1.39 -6.59 -8.35
C ALA A 73 -0.35 -5.84 -9.20
N HIS A 74 0.90 -5.79 -8.75
CA HIS A 74 2.03 -5.34 -9.54
C HIS A 74 2.16 -6.29 -10.73
N ARG A 75 1.66 -5.85 -11.89
CA ARG A 75 1.88 -6.58 -13.13
C ARG A 75 3.36 -6.52 -13.43
N ASP A 76 4.05 -7.62 -13.15
CA ASP A 76 5.29 -7.95 -13.84
C ASP A 76 4.93 -7.92 -15.34
N ILE A 77 5.33 -6.85 -16.02
CA ILE A 77 5.36 -6.85 -17.49
C ILE A 77 6.51 -7.78 -17.83
N LEU A 78 6.19 -9.08 -17.96
CA LEU A 78 7.01 -10.02 -18.72
C LEU A 78 7.14 -9.54 -20.17
#